data_AF-A0A6I5ZPG4-F1
#
_entry.id   AF-A0A6I5ZPG4-F1
#
_cell.length_a   1.000
_cell.length_b   1.000
_cell.length_c   1.000
_cell.angle_alpha   90.00
_cell.angle_beta   90.00
_cell.angle_gamma   90.00
#
_symmetry.space_group_name_H-M   'P 1'
#
loop_
_entity.id
_entity.type
_entity.pdbx_description
1 polymer ?
#
loop_
_entity_poly.entity_id
_entity_poly.type
_entity_poly.pdbx_seq_one_letter_code
_entity_poly.pdbx_strand_id
1 'polypeptide(L)' 'MQRDGKEANGKSILAVMGLGAKCGTELVIRAEGEDADRALATLVELVQAGLGEVELAG' A
#
# COMPACT_ATOMS: atom_id res chain seq x y z
N MET A 1 -3.90 -5.24 3.35
CA MET A 1 -3.64 -3.86 3.81
C MET A 1 -4.81 -3.42 4.69
N GLN A 2 -4.55 -2.62 5.72
CA GLN A 2 -5.57 -2.14 6.65
C GLN A 2 -5.34 -0.68 7.02
N ARG A 3 -6.44 0.08 7.13
CA ARG A 3 -6.51 1.42 7.71
C ARG A 3 -7.70 1.50 8.66
N ASP A 4 -7.52 1.93 9.91
CA ASP A 4 -8.60 2.14 10.89
C ASP A 4 -9.58 0.95 10.99
N GLY A 5 -9.05 -0.28 10.92
CA GLY A 5 -9.86 -1.51 10.92
C GLY A 5 -10.49 -1.89 9.57
N LYS A 6 -10.48 -1.01 8.55
CA LYS A 6 -10.92 -1.33 7.19
C LYS A 6 -9.83 -2.08 6.44
N GLU A 7 -10.15 -3.27 5.93
CA GLU A 7 -9.21 -4.13 5.21
C GLU A 7 -9.41 -4.08 3.70
N ALA A 8 -8.31 -4.28 2.97
CA ALA A 8 -8.30 -4.45 1.53
C ALA A 8 -7.26 -5.50 1.11
N ASN A 9 -7.60 -6.25 0.06
CA ASN A 9 -6.66 -7.13 -0.63
C ASN A 9 -5.62 -6.28 -1.38
N GLY A 10 -4.35 -6.38 -0.97
CA GLY A 10 -3.24 -5.61 -1.55
C GLY A 10 -2.94 -5.94 -3.01
N LYS A 11 -3.46 -7.06 -3.55
CA LYS A 11 -3.33 -7.45 -4.96
C LYS A 11 -4.34 -6.76 -5.88
N SER A 12 -5.33 -6.05 -5.32
CA SER A 12 -6.35 -5.33 -6.09
C SER A 12 -6.19 -3.83 -5.89
N ILE A 13 -5.74 -3.14 -6.94
CA ILE A 13 -5.58 -1.68 -6.91
C ILE A 13 -6.88 -0.96 -6.56
N LEU A 14 -8.02 -1.45 -7.06
CA LEU A 14 -9.33 -0.88 -6.74
C LEU A 14 -9.68 -1.01 -5.25
N ALA A 15 -9.36 -2.16 -4.63
CA ALA A 15 -9.59 -2.35 -3.20
C ALA A 15 -8.70 -1.44 -2.36
N VAL A 16 -7.42 -1.28 -2.75
CA VAL A 16 -6.47 -0.39 -2.10
C VAL A 16 -6.90 1.07 -2.21
N MET A 17 -7.26 1.55 -3.41
CA MET A 17 -7.82 2.89 -3.61
C MET A 17 -9.11 3.09 -2.79
N GLY A 18 -9.94 2.06 -2.69
CA GLY A 18 -11.17 2.05 -1.88
C GLY A 18 -10.93 2.14 -0.37
N LEU A 19 -9.71 1.92 0.13
CA LEU A 19 -9.37 2.33 1.49
C LEU A 19 -9.51 3.84 1.61
N GLY A 20 -9.05 4.62 0.62
CA GLY A 20 -9.07 6.07 0.62
C GLY A 20 -7.98 6.66 1.52
N ALA A 21 -6.84 5.96 1.63
CA ALA A 21 -5.69 6.41 2.40
C ALA A 21 -5.12 7.70 1.80
N LYS A 22 -4.74 8.65 2.66
CA LYS A 22 -4.14 9.94 2.28
C LYS A 22 -2.70 10.01 2.81
N CYS A 23 -1.90 10.95 2.34
CA CYS A 23 -0.58 11.21 2.94
C CYS A 23 -0.73 11.44 4.46
N GLY A 24 0.17 10.82 5.24
CA GLY A 24 0.12 10.80 6.71
C GLY A 24 -0.81 9.73 7.31
N THR A 25 -1.50 8.93 6.50
CA THR A 25 -2.29 7.78 6.97
C THR A 25 -1.36 6.64 7.40
N GLU A 26 -1.59 6.08 8.59
CA GLU A 26 -0.94 4.84 9.00
C GLU A 26 -1.62 3.64 8.34
N LEU A 27 -0.81 2.77 7.74
CA LEU A 27 -1.27 1.56 7.05
C LEU A 27 -0.57 0.34 7.63
N VAL A 28 -1.35 -0.71 7.88
CA VAL A 28 -0.80 -2.03 8.24
C VAL A 28 -0.81 -2.93 7.01
N ILE A 29 0.37 -3.41 6.62
CA ILE A 29 0.54 -4.37 5.53
C ILE A 29 0.87 -5.73 6.14
N ARG A 30 0.19 -6.78 5.67
CA ARG A 30 0.42 -8.17 6.08
C ARG A 30 0.61 -8.99 4.80
N ALA A 31 1.58 -9.89 4.80
CA ALA A 31 1.84 -10.84 3.74
C ALA A 31 2.16 -12.20 4.35
N GLU A 32 1.78 -13.26 3.65
CA GLU A 32 2.01 -14.66 4.04
C GLU A 32 2.45 -15.44 2.80
N GLY A 33 3.39 -16.37 2.98
CA GLY A 33 3.99 -17.14 1.89
C GLY A 33 5.52 -17.07 1.92
N GLU A 34 6.16 -17.83 1.03
CA GLU A 34 7.62 -17.96 0.95
C GLU A 34 8.31 -16.63 0.54
N ASP A 35 7.58 -15.73 -0.09
CA ASP A 35 8.05 -14.42 -0.54
C ASP A 35 7.58 -13.26 0.34
N ALA A 36 6.93 -13.53 1.49
CA ALA A 36 6.29 -12.53 2.33
C ALA A 36 7.22 -11.36 2.70
N ASP A 37 8.46 -11.64 3.09
CA ASP A 37 9.43 -10.62 3.48
C ASP A 37 9.80 -9.70 2.32
N ARG A 38 10.05 -10.29 1.14
CA ARG A 38 10.36 -9.53 -0.09
C ARG A 38 9.16 -8.70 -0.54
N ALA A 39 7.95 -9.29 -0.47
CA ALA A 39 6.71 -8.62 -0.81
C ALA A 39 6.47 -7.42 0.11
N LEU A 40 6.67 -7.59 1.42
CA LEU A 40 6.55 -6.50 2.40
C LEU A 40 7.54 -5.37 2.12
N ALA A 41 8.83 -5.70 1.91
CA ALA A 41 9.86 -4.70 1.61
C ALA A 41 9.49 -3.88 0.36
N THR A 42 9.15 -4.56 -0.73
CA THR A 42 8.78 -3.92 -2.01
C THR A 42 7.53 -3.05 -1.87
N LEU A 43 6.52 -3.53 -1.15
CA LEU A 43 5.27 -2.78 -0.94
C LEU A 43 5.47 -1.54 -0.07
N VAL A 44 6.32 -1.62 0.96
CA VAL A 44 6.67 -0.46 1.79
C VAL A 44 7.38 0.59 0.95
N GLU A 45 8.38 0.19 0.16
CA GLU A 45 9.10 1.10 -0.75
C GLU A 45 8.15 1.76 -1.75
N LEU A 46 7.24 0.99 -2.36
CA LEU A 46 6.27 1.51 -3.33
C LEU A 46 5.31 2.54 -2.70
N VAL A 47 4.82 2.28 -1.47
CA VAL A 47 3.95 3.23 -0.74
C VAL A 47 4.72 4.50 -0.40
N GLN A 48 5.96 4.39 0.05
CA GLN A 48 6.83 5.54 0.35
C GLN A 48 7.18 6.35 -0.90
N ALA A 49 7.31 5.68 -2.05
CA ALA A 49 7.53 6.29 -3.36
C ALA A 49 6.24 6.86 -3.99
N GLY A 50 5.12 6.92 -3.25
CA GLY A 50 3.88 7.54 -3.74
C GLY A 50 3.10 6.69 -4.75
N LEU A 51 3.22 5.35 -4.70
CA LEU A 51 2.44 4.42 -5.52
C LEU A 51 2.53 4.64 -7.04
N GLY A 52 3.64 5.23 -7.52
CA GLY A 52 3.85 5.49 -8.94
C GLY A 52 3.20 6.78 -9.44
N GLU A 53 2.82 7.69 -8.55
CA GLU A 53 2.50 9.08 -8.92
C GLU A 53 3.73 9.71 -9.60
N VAL A 54 3.55 10.16 -10.84
CA VAL A 54 4.55 10.98 -11.53
C VAL A 54 4.34 12.39 -11.02
N GLU A 55 5.33 12.94 -10.32
CA GLU A 55 5.33 14.34 -9.95
C GLU A 55 5.32 15.16 -11.26
N LEU A 56 4.15 15.69 -11.63
CA LEU A 56 4.06 16.72 -12.66
C LEU A 56 4.72 17.94 -12.03
N ALA A 57 6.02 18.07 -12.25
CA ALA A 57 6.76 19.29 -11.98
C ALA A 57 6.02 20.43 -12.69
N GLY A 58 5.37 21.26 -11.89
CA GLY A 58 4.75 22.52 -12.33
C GLY A 58 5.79 23.53 -12.75
#